data_AF-X1NZ90-F1
#
_entry.id   AF-X1NZ90-F1
#
_cell.length_a   1.000
_cell.length_b   1.000
_cell.length_c   1.000
_cell.angle_alpha   90.00
_cell.angle_beta   90.00
_cell.angle_gamma   90.00
#
_symmetry.space_group_name_H-M   'P 1'
#
loop_
_entity.id
_entity.type
_entity.pdbx_description
1 polymer ?
#
loop_
_entity_poly.entity_id
_entity_poly.type
_entity_poly.pdbx_seq_one_letter_code
_entity_poly.pdbx_strand_id
1 'polypeptide(L)'
;EAYHLGIFGKTGSGKSVLAKMVLLAYARYPDMAIFVIDPQGEFSKDISGQLTMEGFPLPLRNILQGLNKEILLISVRNIVLDRWDLFEHILAQSDFFERLAIHTIDKRRLAAEVLRENLERKHVRLSDLHSQQAFQTAWDVLQDQRVLRQIYSGTEYRTRLLDMINETDPDHHYQTYWLPVCRLFQSNRQNAVTVDSLLRQTFTQKQTKPIIIVNVSREEARGLYWNDTIQALVIKRFLDGINLQAELNYQENRSLNTLVIIDEAHRFAPREKPEQEELRRVRES
;
A
#
# COMPACT_ATOMS: atom_id res chain seq x y z
N GLU A 1 -8.13 -12.76 22.79
CA GLU A 1 -6.86 -13.33 22.29
C GLU A 1 -6.94 -13.47 20.77
N ALA A 2 -5.87 -13.17 20.05
CA ALA A 2 -5.78 -13.39 18.62
C ALA A 2 -5.12 -14.75 18.35
N TYR A 3 -5.74 -15.57 17.49
CA TYR A 3 -5.16 -16.84 17.07
C TYR A 3 -4.49 -16.65 15.70
N HIS A 4 -3.24 -17.06 15.60
CA HIS A 4 -2.48 -17.00 14.35
C HIS A 4 -2.25 -18.42 13.80
N LEU A 5 -2.47 -18.58 12.49
CA LEU A 5 -2.20 -19.82 11.77
C LEU A 5 -1.20 -19.52 10.66
N GLY A 6 -0.10 -20.28 10.61
CA GLY A 6 0.86 -20.26 9.50
C GLY A 6 0.74 -21.51 8.64
N ILE A 7 0.64 -21.34 7.32
CA ILE A 7 0.65 -22.44 6.34
C ILE A 7 1.95 -22.38 5.55
N PHE A 8 2.80 -23.39 5.70
CA PHE A 8 4.13 -23.45 5.09
C PHE A 8 4.29 -24.70 4.22
N GLY A 9 5.08 -24.59 3.15
CA GLY A 9 5.27 -25.67 2.18
C GLY A 9 5.96 -25.20 0.90
N LYS A 10 6.54 -26.13 0.14
CA LYS A 10 7.22 -25.83 -1.14
C LYS A 10 6.22 -25.27 -2.18
N THR A 11 6.72 -24.63 -3.23
CA THR A 11 5.88 -24.21 -4.37
C THR A 11 5.13 -25.42 -4.92
N GLY A 12 3.84 -25.26 -5.26
CA GLY A 12 2.98 -26.35 -5.73
C GLY A 12 2.47 -27.30 -4.65
N SER A 13 2.81 -27.13 -3.36
CA SER A 13 2.37 -28.05 -2.29
C SER A 13 0.91 -27.87 -1.83
N GLY A 14 0.12 -27.05 -2.51
CA GLY A 14 -1.29 -26.82 -2.16
C GLY A 14 -1.55 -25.84 -1.01
N LYS A 15 -0.57 -24.99 -0.63
CA LYS A 15 -0.73 -23.99 0.46
C LYS A 15 -1.97 -23.11 0.27
N SER A 16 -2.12 -22.52 -0.91
CA SER A 16 -3.22 -21.62 -1.22
C SER A 16 -4.56 -22.35 -1.21
N VAL A 17 -4.60 -23.60 -1.66
CA VAL A 17 -5.81 -24.44 -1.59
C VAL A 17 -6.20 -24.67 -0.13
N LEU A 18 -5.24 -25.02 0.75
CA LEU A 18 -5.52 -25.18 2.17
C LEU A 18 -5.98 -23.86 2.82
N ALA A 19 -5.35 -22.73 2.50
CA ALA A 19 -5.77 -21.41 2.99
C ALA A 19 -7.21 -21.08 2.56
N LYS A 20 -7.59 -21.39 1.31
CA LYS A 20 -8.96 -21.24 0.80
C LYS A 20 -9.95 -22.20 1.50
N MET A 21 -9.55 -23.42 1.85
CA MET A 21 -10.38 -24.33 2.64
C MET A 21 -10.61 -23.82 4.06
N VAL A 22 -9.56 -23.28 4.72
CA VAL A 22 -9.68 -22.63 6.02
C VAL A 22 -10.63 -21.42 5.93
N LEU A 23 -10.47 -20.58 4.90
CA LEU A 23 -11.38 -19.47 4.62
C LEU A 23 -12.83 -19.94 4.57
N LEU A 24 -13.12 -20.98 3.79
CA LEU A 24 -14.47 -21.54 3.67
C LEU A 24 -15.01 -22.08 5.00
N ALA A 25 -14.17 -22.73 5.81
CA ALA A 25 -14.57 -23.25 7.10
C ALA A 25 -15.07 -22.14 8.04
N TYR A 26 -14.40 -20.97 8.03
CA TYR A 26 -14.76 -19.79 8.80
C TYR A 26 -15.90 -18.97 8.16
N ALA A 27 -16.02 -18.97 6.84
CA ALA A 27 -17.07 -18.23 6.12
C ALA A 27 -18.49 -18.68 6.47
N ARG A 28 -18.65 -19.89 7.04
CA ARG A 28 -19.94 -20.41 7.50
C ARG A 28 -20.53 -19.63 8.68
N TYR A 29 -19.70 -18.87 9.41
CA TYR A 29 -20.14 -18.06 10.56
C TYR A 29 -20.55 -16.65 10.08
N PRO A 30 -21.83 -16.24 10.18
CA PRO A 30 -22.31 -14.98 9.62
C PRO A 30 -21.63 -13.74 10.22
N ASP A 31 -21.30 -13.79 11.51
CA ASP A 31 -20.68 -12.73 12.31
C ASP A 31 -19.15 -12.61 12.13
N MET A 32 -18.54 -13.55 11.39
CA MET A 32 -17.11 -13.56 11.06
C MET A 32 -16.86 -12.75 9.78
N ALA A 33 -16.10 -11.66 9.88
CA ALA A 33 -15.57 -11.00 8.69
C ALA A 33 -14.34 -11.76 8.17
N ILE A 34 -14.10 -11.71 6.87
CA ILE A 34 -12.87 -12.25 6.28
C ILE A 34 -12.21 -11.14 5.48
N PHE A 35 -10.93 -10.90 5.75
CA PHE A 35 -10.14 -9.91 5.04
C PHE A 35 -8.90 -10.58 4.44
N VAL A 36 -8.85 -10.64 3.11
CA VAL A 36 -7.76 -11.29 2.37
C VAL A 36 -6.89 -10.21 1.72
N ILE A 37 -5.59 -10.26 2.01
CA ILE A 37 -4.56 -9.47 1.33
C ILE A 37 -3.90 -10.40 0.31
N ASP A 38 -4.08 -10.10 -0.97
CA ASP A 38 -3.76 -10.99 -2.09
C ASP A 38 -2.67 -10.39 -3.01
N PRO A 39 -1.38 -10.49 -2.64
CA PRO A 39 -0.27 -9.98 -3.44
C PRO A 39 0.02 -10.75 -4.73
N GLN A 40 -0.44 -12.00 -4.87
CA GLN A 40 -0.27 -12.78 -6.10
C GLN A 40 -1.53 -12.77 -7.00
N GLY A 41 -2.67 -12.37 -6.46
CA GLY A 41 -3.95 -12.39 -7.17
C GLY A 41 -4.63 -13.77 -7.19
N GLU A 42 -4.11 -14.76 -6.45
CA GLU A 42 -4.63 -16.14 -6.50
C GLU A 42 -6.03 -16.29 -5.91
N PHE A 43 -6.39 -15.51 -4.89
CA PHE A 43 -7.74 -15.50 -4.34
C PHE A 43 -8.69 -14.72 -5.25
N SER A 44 -8.19 -13.64 -5.83
CA SER A 44 -8.92 -12.75 -6.71
C SER A 44 -9.32 -13.43 -8.02
N LYS A 45 -8.41 -14.23 -8.61
CA LYS A 45 -8.65 -15.01 -9.84
C LYS A 45 -9.75 -16.07 -9.61
N ASP A 46 -9.65 -16.85 -8.53
CA ASP A 46 -10.65 -17.86 -8.16
C ASP A 46 -12.05 -17.26 -7.97
N ILE A 47 -12.14 -16.14 -7.23
CA ILE A 47 -13.42 -15.46 -6.97
C ILE A 47 -14.01 -14.84 -8.23
N SER A 48 -13.16 -14.40 -9.15
CA SER A 48 -13.59 -13.89 -10.46
C SER A 48 -14.07 -15.00 -11.39
N GLY A 49 -13.91 -16.28 -11.01
CA GLY A 49 -14.26 -17.43 -11.85
C GLY A 49 -13.26 -17.68 -12.98
N GLN A 50 -12.06 -17.10 -12.90
CA GLN A 50 -10.98 -17.45 -13.81
C GLN A 50 -10.48 -18.84 -13.44
N LEU A 51 -10.73 -19.81 -14.33
CA LEU A 51 -10.28 -21.19 -14.13
C LEU A 51 -8.74 -21.21 -14.17
N THR A 52 -8.11 -21.51 -13.04
CA THR A 52 -6.73 -21.99 -13.04
C THR A 52 -6.71 -23.38 -13.67
N MET A 53 -6.05 -23.53 -14.82
CA MET A 53 -5.95 -24.82 -15.52
C MET A 53 -5.14 -25.87 -14.76
N GLU A 54 -4.45 -25.48 -13.68
CA GLU A 54 -3.63 -26.35 -12.85
C GLU A 54 -4.12 -26.31 -11.39
N GLY A 55 -4.30 -27.49 -10.77
CA GLY A 55 -4.57 -27.64 -9.33
C GLY A 55 -5.94 -28.24 -8.98
N PHE A 56 -6.23 -28.25 -7.67
CA PHE A 56 -7.50 -28.75 -7.13
C PHE A 56 -8.63 -27.72 -7.38
N PRO A 57 -9.70 -28.08 -8.11
CA PRO A 57 -10.77 -27.16 -8.43
C PRO A 57 -11.61 -26.87 -7.18
N LEU A 58 -11.51 -25.65 -6.65
CA LEU A 58 -12.34 -25.18 -5.55
C LEU A 58 -13.24 -24.05 -6.06
N PRO A 59 -14.56 -24.27 -6.24
CA PRO A 59 -15.48 -23.24 -6.77
C PRO A 59 -15.81 -22.21 -5.68
N LEU A 60 -14.79 -21.45 -5.27
CA LEU A 60 -14.78 -20.58 -4.11
C LEU A 60 -15.93 -19.58 -4.13
N ARG A 61 -16.17 -18.93 -5.28
CA ARG A 61 -17.28 -17.98 -5.46
C ARG A 61 -18.64 -18.62 -5.19
N ASN A 62 -18.92 -19.77 -5.81
CA ASN A 62 -20.21 -20.45 -5.70
C ASN A 62 -20.48 -20.89 -4.27
N ILE A 63 -19.47 -21.43 -3.58
CA ILE A 63 -19.60 -21.87 -2.19
C ILE A 63 -19.90 -20.67 -1.29
N LEU A 64 -19.15 -19.57 -1.43
CA LEU A 64 -19.34 -18.37 -0.62
C LEU A 64 -20.70 -17.68 -0.87
N GLN A 65 -21.17 -17.66 -2.12
CA GLN A 65 -22.52 -17.20 -2.47
C GLN A 65 -23.59 -18.06 -1.81
N GLY A 66 -23.41 -19.40 -1.78
CA GLY A 66 -24.30 -20.32 -1.08
C GLY A 66 -24.32 -20.12 0.45
N LEU A 67 -23.29 -19.48 1.03
CA LEU A 67 -23.23 -19.09 2.44
C LEU A 67 -23.83 -17.70 2.70
N ASN A 68 -24.46 -17.06 1.71
CA ASN A 68 -25.03 -15.71 1.79
C ASN A 68 -24.03 -14.63 2.25
N LYS A 69 -22.73 -14.82 1.96
CA LYS A 69 -21.68 -13.84 2.26
C LYS A 69 -21.57 -12.82 1.12
N GLU A 70 -21.62 -11.54 1.46
CA GLU A 70 -21.24 -10.46 0.54
C GLU A 70 -19.74 -10.57 0.23
N ILE A 71 -19.37 -10.59 -1.06
CA ILE A 71 -17.98 -10.68 -1.51
C ILE A 71 -17.61 -9.36 -2.18
N LEU A 72 -16.62 -8.66 -1.62
CA LEU A 72 -16.08 -7.42 -2.15
C LEU A 72 -14.66 -7.66 -2.66
N LEU A 73 -14.50 -7.63 -3.99
CA LEU A 73 -13.20 -7.71 -4.63
C LEU A 73 -12.69 -6.28 -4.95
N ILE A 74 -11.60 -5.89 -4.31
CA ILE A 74 -11.00 -4.56 -4.45
C ILE A 74 -9.64 -4.69 -5.10
N SER A 75 -9.48 -4.08 -6.28
CA SER A 75 -8.18 -3.91 -6.92
C SER A 75 -7.40 -2.78 -6.25
N VAL A 76 -6.07 -2.91 -6.21
CA VAL A 76 -5.17 -1.83 -5.78
C VAL A 76 -5.40 -0.51 -6.52
N ARG A 77 -5.86 -0.57 -7.77
CA ARG A 77 -6.24 0.62 -8.55
C ARG A 77 -7.45 1.37 -8.02
N ASN A 78 -8.19 0.78 -7.09
CA ASN A 78 -9.32 1.42 -6.43
C ASN A 78 -8.91 1.95 -5.04
N ILE A 79 -7.79 1.48 -4.47
CA ILE A 79 -7.31 1.85 -3.12
C ILE A 79 -6.61 3.21 -3.14
N VAL A 80 -7.18 4.16 -2.42
CA VAL A 80 -6.62 5.51 -2.25
C VAL A 80 -5.78 5.53 -0.98
N LEU A 81 -4.49 5.84 -1.14
CA LEU A 81 -3.61 6.13 -0.02
C LEU A 81 -3.91 7.52 0.52
N ASP A 82 -3.90 7.64 1.85
CA ASP A 82 -4.49 8.78 2.56
C ASP A 82 -3.53 9.47 3.53
N ARG A 83 -2.22 9.17 3.44
CA ARG A 83 -1.21 9.75 4.33
C ARG A 83 -0.03 10.35 3.57
N TRP A 84 0.46 11.49 4.06
CA TRP A 84 1.59 12.22 3.49
C TRP A 84 2.93 11.50 3.67
N ASP A 85 3.13 10.77 4.77
CA ASP A 85 4.33 9.96 4.99
C ASP A 85 4.47 8.86 3.93
N LEU A 86 3.35 8.28 3.47
CA LEU A 86 3.35 7.36 2.34
C LEU A 86 3.75 8.09 1.05
N PHE A 87 3.21 9.27 0.77
CA PHE A 87 3.60 10.04 -0.42
C PHE A 87 5.09 10.33 -0.45
N GLU A 88 5.63 10.84 0.66
CA GLU A 88 7.05 11.13 0.82
C GLU A 88 7.91 9.89 0.56
N HIS A 89 7.59 8.77 1.23
CA HIS A 89 8.35 7.54 1.10
C HIS A 89 8.33 6.97 -0.32
N ILE A 90 7.15 6.98 -0.96
CA ILE A 90 6.98 6.47 -2.32
C ILE A 90 7.71 7.37 -3.33
N LEU A 91 7.62 8.70 -3.18
CA LEU A 91 8.30 9.64 -4.07
C LEU A 91 9.83 9.55 -3.91
N ALA A 92 10.34 9.38 -2.69
CA ALA A 92 11.78 9.20 -2.45
C ALA A 92 12.34 7.91 -3.07
N GLN A 93 11.52 6.87 -3.19
CA GLN A 93 11.91 5.61 -3.83
C GLN A 93 11.70 5.58 -5.34
N SER A 94 10.92 6.51 -5.87
CA SER A 94 10.70 6.59 -7.31
C SER A 94 11.88 7.23 -8.04
N ASP A 95 11.85 7.15 -9.36
CA ASP A 95 12.83 7.79 -10.23
C ASP A 95 12.70 9.32 -10.25
N PHE A 96 11.66 9.91 -9.64
CA PHE A 96 11.37 11.34 -9.68
C PHE A 96 12.61 12.20 -9.37
N PHE A 97 13.20 11.99 -8.19
CA PHE A 97 14.39 12.76 -7.78
C PHE A 97 15.69 12.26 -8.44
N GLU A 98 15.77 10.97 -8.76
CA GLU A 98 16.95 10.38 -9.38
C GLU A 98 17.23 10.99 -10.76
N ARG A 99 16.15 11.27 -11.51
CA ARG A 99 16.20 11.93 -12.82
C ARG A 99 16.54 13.43 -12.72
N LEU A 100 16.46 14.02 -11.53
CA LEU A 100 16.89 15.39 -11.23
C LEU A 100 18.29 15.45 -10.60
N ALA A 101 19.13 14.43 -10.81
CA ALA A 101 20.49 14.32 -10.26
C ALA A 101 20.58 14.16 -8.71
N ILE A 102 19.50 13.78 -8.03
CA ILE A 102 19.51 13.43 -6.60
C ILE A 102 19.57 11.90 -6.46
N HIS A 103 20.78 11.34 -6.50
CA HIS A 103 20.98 9.89 -6.62
C HIS A 103 20.90 9.12 -5.29
N THR A 104 21.41 9.69 -4.20
CA THR A 104 21.48 8.99 -2.90
C THR A 104 20.12 8.94 -2.23
N ILE A 105 19.74 7.78 -1.66
CA ILE A 105 18.44 7.60 -1.00
C ILE A 105 18.20 8.59 0.14
N ASP A 106 19.22 8.93 0.93
CA ASP A 106 19.09 9.88 2.04
C ASP A 106 18.72 11.29 1.54
N LYS A 107 19.34 11.72 0.44
CA LYS A 107 18.99 13.00 -0.20
C LYS A 107 17.63 12.98 -0.87
N ARG A 108 17.22 11.84 -1.44
CA ARG A 108 15.86 11.68 -1.99
C ARG A 108 14.79 11.76 -0.91
N ARG A 109 15.02 11.13 0.26
CA ARG A 109 14.14 11.24 1.43
C ARG A 109 14.03 12.68 1.91
N LEU A 110 15.16 13.36 2.10
CA LEU A 110 15.19 14.77 2.48
C LEU A 110 14.47 15.67 1.46
N ALA A 111 14.70 15.45 0.16
CA ALA A 111 14.03 16.20 -0.89
C ALA A 111 12.51 15.95 -0.90
N ALA A 112 12.09 14.71 -0.69
CA ALA A 112 10.68 14.34 -0.58
C ALA A 112 10.01 15.03 0.63
N GLU A 113 10.67 15.01 1.79
CA GLU A 113 10.19 15.64 3.03
C GLU A 113 10.03 17.15 2.85
N VAL A 114 11.06 17.83 2.32
CA VAL A 114 11.02 19.28 2.07
C VAL A 114 9.93 19.62 1.04
N LEU A 115 9.78 18.82 -0.03
CA LEU A 115 8.74 19.02 -1.03
C LEU A 115 7.34 18.86 -0.41
N ARG A 116 7.13 17.79 0.36
CA ARG A 116 5.89 17.50 1.10
C ARG A 116 5.49 18.67 2.01
N GLU A 117 6.41 19.19 2.82
CA GLU A 117 6.14 20.33 3.72
C GLU A 117 5.76 21.60 2.96
N ASN A 118 6.42 21.86 1.83
CA ASN A 118 6.12 23.03 1.01
C ASN A 118 4.76 22.92 0.31
N LEU A 119 4.40 21.71 -0.15
CA LEU A 119 3.06 21.45 -0.72
C LEU A 119 1.97 21.61 0.32
N GLU A 120 2.16 21.10 1.54
CA GLU A 120 1.24 21.29 2.66
C GLU A 120 1.10 22.77 3.04
N ARG A 121 2.22 23.51 3.14
CA ARG A 121 2.23 24.95 3.43
C ARG A 121 1.52 25.77 2.35
N LYS A 122 1.59 25.32 1.09
CA LYS A 122 0.85 25.91 -0.03
C LYS A 122 -0.59 25.39 -0.16
N HIS A 123 -1.08 24.63 0.83
CA HIS A 123 -2.43 24.06 0.88
C HIS A 123 -2.79 23.14 -0.30
N VAL A 124 -1.80 22.50 -0.91
CA VAL A 124 -2.05 21.45 -1.90
C VAL A 124 -2.61 20.23 -1.17
N ARG A 125 -3.76 19.72 -1.60
CA ARG A 125 -4.36 18.52 -1.00
C ARG A 125 -3.68 17.27 -1.56
N LEU A 126 -3.48 16.27 -0.71
CA LEU A 126 -2.90 14.98 -1.10
C LEU A 126 -3.66 14.31 -2.25
N SER A 127 -5.00 14.41 -2.26
CA SER A 127 -5.85 13.89 -3.33
C SER A 127 -5.64 14.54 -4.69
N ASP A 128 -5.12 15.76 -4.70
CA ASP A 128 -5.03 16.62 -5.88
C ASP A 128 -3.60 16.67 -6.44
N LEU A 129 -2.66 15.94 -5.85
CA LEU A 129 -1.27 15.84 -6.31
C LEU A 129 -1.18 15.39 -7.77
N HIS A 130 -2.14 14.60 -8.25
CA HIS A 130 -2.23 14.16 -9.63
C HIS A 130 -2.52 15.28 -10.64
N SER A 131 -2.83 16.50 -10.19
CA SER A 131 -3.15 17.62 -11.07
C SER A 131 -1.89 18.30 -11.61
N GLN A 132 -1.98 18.89 -12.80
CA GLN A 132 -0.89 19.70 -13.36
C GLN A 132 -0.57 20.91 -12.48
N GLN A 133 -1.57 21.51 -11.82
CA GLN A 133 -1.36 22.63 -10.92
C GLN A 133 -0.54 22.23 -9.68
N ALA A 134 -0.82 21.06 -9.09
CA ALA A 134 -0.04 20.55 -7.97
C ALA A 134 1.40 20.22 -8.40
N PHE A 135 1.58 19.64 -9.59
CA PHE A 135 2.91 19.41 -10.15
C PHE A 135 3.66 20.71 -10.40
N GLN A 136 3.06 21.71 -11.02
CA GLN A 136 3.70 23.02 -11.21
C GLN A 136 4.12 23.62 -9.87
N THR A 137 3.26 23.52 -8.85
CA THR A 137 3.58 23.98 -7.50
C THR A 137 4.80 23.25 -6.92
N ALA A 138 4.88 21.93 -7.11
CA ALA A 138 6.02 21.11 -6.71
C ALA A 138 7.29 21.50 -7.50
N TRP A 139 7.16 21.73 -8.80
CA TRP A 139 8.26 22.12 -9.69
C TRP A 139 8.85 23.48 -9.30
N ASP A 140 8.00 24.48 -9.04
CA ASP A 140 8.42 25.81 -8.57
C ASP A 140 9.13 25.73 -7.21
N VAL A 141 8.68 24.83 -6.32
CA VAL A 141 9.32 24.60 -5.02
C VAL A 141 10.74 24.07 -5.21
N LEU A 142 10.97 23.16 -6.15
CA LEU A 142 12.31 22.61 -6.41
C LEU A 142 13.27 23.64 -7.04
N GLN A 143 12.76 24.70 -7.65
CA GLN A 143 13.56 25.81 -8.18
C GLN A 143 13.88 26.89 -7.13
N ASP A 144 13.19 26.89 -5.98
CA ASP A 144 13.42 27.88 -4.92
C ASP A 144 14.81 27.70 -4.29
N GLN A 145 15.61 28.76 -4.34
CA GLN A 145 16.94 28.79 -3.75
C GLN A 145 16.96 28.37 -2.27
N ARG A 146 15.95 28.72 -1.48
CA ARG A 146 15.81 28.34 -0.07
C ARG A 146 15.61 26.83 0.09
N VAL A 147 14.84 26.21 -0.80
CA VAL A 147 14.61 24.76 -0.84
C VAL A 147 15.88 24.05 -1.26
N LEU A 148 16.57 24.53 -2.29
CA LEU A 148 17.86 24.00 -2.71
C LEU A 148 18.89 23.99 -1.58
N ARG A 149 18.92 25.02 -0.71
CA ARG A 149 19.82 25.06 0.48
C ARG A 149 19.47 24.02 1.54
N GLN A 150 18.21 23.61 1.64
CA GLN A 150 17.78 22.58 2.58
C GLN A 150 18.22 21.20 2.10
N ILE A 151 18.15 20.94 0.79
CA ILE A 151 18.55 19.64 0.21
C ILE A 151 20.08 19.51 0.17
N TYR A 152 20.79 20.54 -0.30
CA TYR A 152 22.25 20.55 -0.43
C TYR A 152 22.89 21.77 0.21
N SER A 153 23.93 21.54 1.03
CA SER A 153 24.76 22.60 1.60
C SER A 153 25.73 23.20 0.58
N GLY A 154 26.30 22.39 -0.31
CA GLY A 154 27.28 22.80 -1.31
C GLY A 154 26.65 23.55 -2.49
N THR A 155 27.30 24.61 -2.96
CA THR A 155 26.84 25.41 -4.12
C THR A 155 26.84 24.60 -5.42
N GLU A 156 27.88 23.80 -5.66
CA GLU A 156 28.01 23.00 -6.90
C GLU A 156 26.83 22.02 -7.09
N TYR A 157 26.46 21.27 -6.04
CA TYR A 157 25.32 20.34 -6.10
C TYR A 157 23.99 21.05 -6.32
N ARG A 158 23.82 22.26 -5.78
CA ARG A 158 22.61 23.07 -6.01
C ARG A 158 22.53 23.57 -7.45
N THR A 159 23.65 24.04 -7.99
CA THR A 159 23.73 24.47 -9.39
C THR A 159 23.41 23.29 -10.31
N ARG A 160 24.03 22.13 -10.09
CA ARG A 160 23.76 20.92 -10.89
C ARG A 160 22.30 20.47 -10.84
N LEU A 161 21.68 20.50 -9.66
CA LEU A 161 20.25 20.19 -9.52
C LEU A 161 19.39 21.20 -10.29
N LEU A 162 19.68 22.49 -10.16
CA LEU A 162 18.92 23.53 -10.84
C LEU A 162 19.09 23.47 -12.37
N ASP A 163 20.30 23.24 -12.85
CA ASP A 163 20.58 23.05 -14.28
C ASP A 163 19.79 21.84 -14.81
N MET A 164 19.81 20.71 -14.10
CA MET A 164 19.05 19.52 -14.46
C MET A 164 17.53 19.79 -14.49
N ILE A 165 17.00 20.54 -13.52
CA ILE A 165 15.59 20.93 -13.51
C ILE A 165 15.25 21.80 -14.73
N ASN A 166 16.12 22.75 -15.09
CA ASN A 166 15.91 23.67 -16.22
C ASN A 166 16.02 22.97 -17.58
N GLU A 167 16.86 21.95 -17.69
CA GLU A 167 17.05 21.15 -18.91
C GLU A 167 15.99 20.04 -19.07
N THR A 168 15.32 19.65 -17.98
CA THR A 168 14.30 18.61 -17.99
C THR A 168 12.98 19.15 -18.56
N ASP A 169 12.39 18.42 -19.51
CA ASP A 169 11.02 18.65 -19.98
C ASP A 169 10.02 18.38 -18.83
N PRO A 170 9.34 19.43 -18.30
CA PRO A 170 8.42 19.27 -17.17
C PRO A 170 7.22 18.38 -17.50
N ASP A 171 6.72 18.42 -18.75
CA ASP A 171 5.56 17.61 -19.15
C ASP A 171 5.91 16.12 -19.17
N HIS A 172 7.09 15.79 -19.72
CA HIS A 172 7.60 14.42 -19.66
C HIS A 172 7.80 13.98 -18.20
N HIS A 173 8.43 14.81 -17.38
CA HIS A 173 8.72 14.47 -15.99
C HIS A 173 7.44 14.26 -15.17
N TYR A 174 6.42 15.09 -15.42
CA TYR A 174 5.08 14.94 -14.86
C TYR A 174 4.45 13.61 -15.25
N GLN A 175 4.36 13.30 -16.55
CA GLN A 175 3.68 12.11 -17.04
C GLN A 175 4.38 10.81 -16.63
N THR A 176 5.71 10.81 -16.61
CA THR A 176 6.50 9.59 -16.44
C THR A 176 6.81 9.28 -14.98
N TYR A 177 7.09 10.29 -14.14
CA TYR A 177 7.58 10.05 -12.78
C TYR A 177 6.62 10.52 -11.69
N TRP A 178 6.01 11.70 -11.87
CA TRP A 178 5.12 12.28 -10.85
C TRP A 178 3.73 11.64 -10.87
N LEU A 179 3.08 11.62 -12.03
CA LEU A 179 1.69 11.20 -12.16
C LEU A 179 1.45 9.74 -11.74
N PRO A 180 2.31 8.75 -12.09
CA PRO A 180 2.12 7.37 -11.65
C PRO A 180 2.18 7.20 -10.13
N VAL A 181 2.98 8.01 -9.43
CA VAL A 181 3.02 8.07 -7.96
C VAL A 181 1.75 8.72 -7.43
N CYS A 182 1.38 9.90 -7.94
CA CYS A 182 0.26 10.67 -7.43
C CYS A 182 -1.10 9.99 -7.65
N ARG A 183 -1.23 9.13 -8.67
CA ARG A 183 -2.42 8.29 -8.90
C ARG A 183 -2.73 7.32 -7.75
N LEU A 184 -1.75 7.00 -6.89
CA LEU A 184 -1.99 6.20 -5.68
C LEU A 184 -2.82 6.96 -4.63
N PHE A 185 -2.80 8.30 -4.68
CA PHE A 185 -3.48 9.20 -3.75
C PHE A 185 -4.74 9.83 -4.34
N GLN A 186 -4.96 9.65 -5.64
CA GLN A 186 -6.08 10.22 -6.38
C GLN A 186 -7.42 9.60 -5.94
N SER A 187 -8.32 10.44 -5.43
CA SER A 187 -9.65 10.03 -4.95
C SER A 187 -10.79 10.24 -5.97
N ASN A 188 -10.62 11.12 -6.96
CA ASN A 188 -11.64 11.46 -7.97
C ASN A 188 -11.71 10.43 -9.12
N ARG A 189 -11.66 9.14 -8.79
CA ARG A 189 -11.78 8.04 -9.75
C ARG A 189 -12.99 7.17 -9.42
N GLN A 190 -13.50 6.48 -10.44
CA GLN A 190 -14.60 5.56 -10.26
C GLN A 190 -14.21 4.44 -9.28
N ASN A 191 -15.07 4.13 -8.32
CA ASN A 191 -14.86 3.10 -7.29
C ASN A 191 -13.68 3.35 -6.34
N ALA A 192 -13.19 4.60 -6.23
CA ALA A 192 -12.14 4.92 -5.28
C ALA A 192 -12.59 4.65 -3.83
N VAL A 193 -11.77 3.94 -3.07
CA VAL A 193 -12.01 3.64 -1.66
C VAL A 193 -10.73 3.88 -0.87
N THR A 194 -10.83 4.60 0.25
CA THR A 194 -9.67 4.74 1.15
C THR A 194 -9.48 3.47 1.97
N VAL A 195 -8.26 3.23 2.45
CA VAL A 195 -7.97 2.11 3.35
C VAL A 195 -8.92 2.13 4.56
N ASP A 196 -9.09 3.30 5.20
CA ASP A 196 -9.94 3.41 6.37
C ASP A 196 -11.42 3.17 6.06
N SER A 197 -11.91 3.62 4.90
CA SER A 197 -13.29 3.34 4.49
C SER A 197 -13.50 1.84 4.28
N LEU A 198 -12.54 1.17 3.64
CA LEU A 198 -12.61 -0.27 3.40
C LEU A 198 -12.63 -1.05 4.72
N LEU A 199 -11.72 -0.72 5.64
CA LEU A 199 -11.65 -1.37 6.95
C LEU A 199 -12.91 -1.13 7.78
N ARG A 200 -13.44 0.10 7.78
CA ARG A 200 -14.74 0.38 8.42
C ARG A 200 -15.85 -0.49 7.82
N GLN A 201 -15.94 -0.59 6.50
CA GLN A 201 -16.93 -1.45 5.85
C GLN A 201 -16.77 -2.94 6.23
N THR A 202 -15.54 -3.43 6.41
CA THR A 202 -15.26 -4.80 6.88
C THR A 202 -15.79 -5.05 8.29
N PHE A 203 -15.55 -4.11 9.20
CA PHE A 203 -15.72 -4.31 10.64
C PHE A 203 -16.99 -3.72 11.22
N THR A 204 -17.76 -2.99 10.41
CA THR A 204 -19.05 -2.45 10.85
C THR A 204 -20.01 -3.60 11.17
N GLN A 205 -20.80 -3.42 12.22
CA GLN A 205 -21.76 -4.43 12.66
C GLN A 205 -22.84 -4.62 11.59
N LYS A 206 -22.87 -5.82 11.00
CA LYS A 206 -23.86 -6.28 10.02
C LYS A 206 -24.40 -7.63 10.50
N GLN A 207 -25.62 -7.98 10.06
CA GLN A 207 -26.19 -9.31 10.31
C GLN A 207 -25.31 -10.42 9.71
N THR A 208 -24.78 -10.16 8.52
CA THR A 208 -23.77 -11.00 7.87
C THR A 208 -22.58 -10.12 7.50
N LYS A 209 -21.42 -10.36 8.12
CA LYS A 209 -20.17 -9.66 7.81
C LYS A 209 -19.60 -10.11 6.46
N PRO A 210 -18.99 -9.19 5.70
CA PRO A 210 -18.54 -9.46 4.34
C PRO A 210 -17.21 -10.23 4.29
N ILE A 211 -16.87 -10.66 3.08
CA ILE A 211 -15.55 -11.13 2.68
C ILE A 211 -14.96 -10.06 1.78
N ILE A 212 -13.86 -9.45 2.22
CA ILE A 212 -13.13 -8.46 1.44
C ILE A 212 -11.84 -9.08 0.95
N ILE A 213 -11.59 -8.99 -0.34
CA ILE A 213 -10.36 -9.47 -0.99
C ILE A 213 -9.71 -8.28 -1.66
N VAL A 214 -8.50 -7.97 -1.21
CA VAL A 214 -7.71 -6.84 -1.71
C VAL A 214 -6.60 -7.39 -2.60
N ASN A 215 -6.79 -7.25 -3.91
CA ASN A 215 -5.79 -7.64 -4.89
C ASN A 215 -4.72 -6.56 -5.01
N VAL A 216 -3.56 -6.83 -4.44
CA VAL A 216 -2.38 -5.94 -4.49
C VAL A 216 -1.30 -6.44 -5.47
N SER A 217 -1.67 -7.36 -6.37
CA SER A 217 -0.75 -7.92 -7.36
C SER A 217 -0.27 -6.88 -8.38
N ARG A 218 0.92 -7.14 -8.95
CA ARG A 218 1.50 -6.28 -10.00
C ARG A 218 0.63 -6.24 -11.26
N GLU A 219 -0.07 -7.33 -11.58
CA GLU A 219 -0.98 -7.41 -12.73
C GLU A 219 -2.11 -6.37 -12.64
N GLU A 220 -2.64 -6.16 -11.44
CA GLU A 220 -3.70 -5.20 -11.18
C GLU A 220 -3.21 -3.76 -11.16
N ALA A 221 -1.93 -3.49 -10.89
CA ALA A 221 -1.42 -2.14 -10.64
C ALA A 221 -1.04 -1.34 -11.90
N ARG A 222 -1.54 -1.71 -13.09
CA ARG A 222 -1.16 -1.06 -14.37
C ARG A 222 -1.42 0.46 -14.33
N GLY A 223 -0.39 1.22 -14.71
CA GLY A 223 -0.45 2.69 -14.77
C GLY A 223 -0.21 3.41 -13.44
N LEU A 224 0.13 2.66 -12.38
CA LEU A 224 0.61 3.15 -11.09
C LEU A 224 2.12 2.91 -10.99
N TYR A 225 2.80 3.73 -10.17
CA TYR A 225 4.16 3.39 -9.73
C TYR A 225 4.08 2.23 -8.72
N TRP A 226 4.33 1.01 -9.19
CA TRP A 226 4.11 -0.20 -8.40
C TRP A 226 5.31 -1.15 -8.45
N ASN A 227 5.92 -1.38 -7.29
CA ASN A 227 7.01 -2.33 -7.08
C ASN A 227 6.79 -3.07 -5.76
N ASP A 228 7.67 -4.02 -5.41
CA ASP A 228 7.51 -4.83 -4.19
C ASP A 228 7.54 -3.99 -2.91
N THR A 229 8.29 -2.89 -2.90
CA THR A 229 8.33 -1.99 -1.76
C THR A 229 7.02 -1.24 -1.60
N ILE A 230 6.44 -0.72 -2.68
CA ILE A 230 5.11 -0.07 -2.64
C ILE A 230 4.04 -1.07 -2.21
N GLN A 231 4.07 -2.28 -2.76
CA GLN A 231 3.17 -3.36 -2.35
C GLN A 231 3.28 -3.61 -0.84
N ALA A 232 4.50 -3.72 -0.30
CA ALA A 232 4.73 -3.91 1.13
C ALA A 232 4.21 -2.73 1.98
N LEU A 233 4.39 -1.49 1.53
CA LEU A 233 3.87 -0.30 2.23
C LEU A 233 2.34 -0.28 2.30
N VAL A 234 1.68 -0.62 1.18
CA VAL A 234 0.21 -0.70 1.14
C VAL A 234 -0.30 -1.80 2.06
N ILE A 235 0.35 -2.98 2.05
CA ILE A 235 0.01 -4.09 2.95
C ILE A 235 0.21 -3.67 4.41
N LYS A 236 1.34 -3.05 4.75
CA LYS A 236 1.60 -2.52 6.09
C LYS A 236 0.50 -1.55 6.52
N ARG A 237 0.09 -0.62 5.65
CA ARG A 237 -1.00 0.33 5.93
C ARG A 237 -2.34 -0.36 6.22
N PHE A 238 -2.64 -1.47 5.55
CA PHE A 238 -3.80 -2.29 5.89
C PHE A 238 -3.67 -2.93 7.27
N LEU A 239 -2.53 -3.54 7.58
CA LEU A 239 -2.30 -4.18 8.88
C LEU A 239 -2.36 -3.17 10.04
N ASP A 240 -1.73 -2.00 9.89
CA ASP A 240 -1.79 -0.92 10.87
C ASP A 240 -3.24 -0.46 11.10
N GLY A 241 -4.04 -0.37 10.02
CA GLY A 241 -5.46 -0.04 10.12
C GLY A 241 -6.29 -1.12 10.79
N ILE A 242 -6.02 -2.41 10.53
CA ILE A 242 -6.69 -3.54 11.19
C ILE A 242 -6.40 -3.52 12.70
N ASN A 243 -5.13 -3.29 13.08
CA ASN A 243 -4.73 -3.20 14.49
C ASN A 243 -5.46 -2.05 15.19
N LEU A 244 -5.52 -0.87 14.57
CA LEU A 244 -6.27 0.27 15.11
C LEU A 244 -7.75 -0.06 15.30
N GLN A 245 -8.38 -0.72 14.33
CA GLN A 245 -9.80 -1.12 14.45
C GLN A 245 -10.01 -2.17 15.55
N ALA A 246 -9.06 -3.09 15.74
CA ALA A 246 -9.09 -4.07 16.82
C ALA A 246 -9.01 -3.38 18.19
N GLU A 247 -8.11 -2.41 18.36
CA GLU A 247 -7.95 -1.62 19.59
C GLU A 247 -9.22 -0.82 19.91
N LEU A 248 -9.80 -0.13 18.92
CA LEU A 248 -11.05 0.62 19.10
C LEU A 248 -12.21 -0.28 19.54
N ASN A 249 -12.37 -1.46 18.90
CA ASN A 249 -13.40 -2.41 19.31
C ASN A 249 -13.16 -2.96 20.72
N TYR A 250 -11.91 -3.24 21.08
CA TYR A 250 -11.57 -3.73 22.41
C TYR A 250 -11.90 -2.71 23.51
N GLN A 251 -11.65 -1.41 23.28
CA GLN A 251 -12.04 -0.34 24.21
C GLN A 251 -13.56 -0.27 24.42
N GLU A 252 -14.35 -0.64 23.42
CA GLU A 252 -15.81 -0.75 23.50
C GLU A 252 -16.31 -2.10 24.04
N ASN A 253 -15.42 -2.97 24.55
CA ASN A 253 -15.70 -4.36 24.96
C ASN A 253 -16.33 -5.21 23.83
N ARG A 254 -15.97 -4.93 22.58
CA ARG A 254 -16.41 -5.64 21.38
C ARG A 254 -15.25 -6.44 20.79
N SER A 255 -15.57 -7.55 20.13
CA SER A 255 -14.59 -8.31 19.35
C SER A 255 -14.66 -7.91 17.88
N LEU A 256 -13.50 -7.79 17.23
CA LEU A 256 -13.45 -7.55 15.78
C LEU A 256 -14.06 -8.73 14.99
N ASN A 257 -13.95 -9.94 15.55
CA ASN A 257 -14.38 -11.22 14.98
C ASN A 257 -14.10 -11.33 13.48
N THR A 258 -12.81 -11.37 13.15
CA THR A 258 -12.29 -11.30 11.79
C THR A 258 -11.18 -12.32 11.57
N LEU A 259 -11.25 -13.05 10.46
CA LEU A 259 -10.13 -13.82 9.91
C LEU A 259 -9.36 -12.95 8.91
N VAL A 260 -8.09 -12.67 9.19
CA VAL A 260 -7.18 -12.00 8.25
C VAL A 260 -6.30 -13.04 7.58
N ILE A 261 -6.30 -13.07 6.25
CA ILE A 261 -5.47 -13.97 5.44
C ILE A 261 -4.48 -13.12 4.67
N ILE A 262 -3.19 -13.44 4.81
CA ILE A 262 -2.10 -12.80 4.08
C ILE A 262 -1.43 -13.89 3.26
N ASP A 263 -1.61 -13.84 1.95
CA ASP A 263 -0.88 -14.74 1.06
C ASP A 263 0.59 -14.30 0.96
N GLU A 264 1.50 -15.27 0.82
CA GLU A 264 2.95 -15.02 0.73
C GLU A 264 3.51 -14.17 1.89
N ALA A 265 2.98 -14.33 3.11
CA ALA A 265 3.33 -13.54 4.29
C ALA A 265 4.86 -13.45 4.59
N HIS A 266 5.63 -14.44 4.16
CA HIS A 266 7.09 -14.47 4.30
C HIS A 266 7.81 -13.32 3.56
N ARG A 267 7.18 -12.70 2.55
CA ARG A 267 7.72 -11.52 1.86
C ARG A 267 7.78 -10.29 2.77
N PHE A 268 6.99 -10.29 3.84
CA PHE A 268 6.81 -9.17 4.76
C PHE A 268 7.37 -9.46 6.15
N ALA A 269 7.81 -10.70 6.40
CA ALA A 269 8.57 -11.03 7.60
C ALA A 269 9.97 -10.38 7.50
N PRO A 270 10.47 -9.72 8.56
CA PRO A 270 11.82 -9.18 8.58
C PRO A 270 12.82 -10.28 8.22
N ARG A 271 13.64 -10.05 7.18
CA ARG A 271 14.75 -10.96 6.83
C ARG A 271 15.95 -10.78 7.75
N GLU A 272 16.01 -9.66 8.46
CA GLU A 272 17.05 -9.33 9.41
C GLU A 272 16.64 -9.76 10.83
N LYS A 273 17.55 -10.44 11.54
CA LYS A 273 17.39 -10.71 12.95
C LYS A 273 17.34 -9.37 13.69
N PRO A 274 16.31 -9.06 14.49
CA PRO A 274 16.25 -7.83 15.29
C PRO A 274 17.26 -7.80 16.47
N GLU A 275 18.35 -8.57 16.42
CA GLU A 275 19.21 -8.85 17.57
C GLU A 275 20.52 -8.03 17.64
N GLN A 276 20.84 -7.13 16.69
CA GLN A 276 22.19 -6.53 16.68
C GLN A 276 22.30 -5.03 16.99
N GLU A 277 21.24 -4.22 16.88
CA GLU A 277 21.33 -2.79 17.24
C GLU A 277 20.92 -2.49 18.68
N GLU A 278 19.86 -3.11 19.21
CA GLU A 278 19.41 -2.86 20.59
C GLU A 278 20.29 -3.58 21.64
N LEU A 279 20.74 -4.81 21.36
CA LEU A 279 21.64 -5.57 22.25
C LEU A 279 23.07 -5.00 22.32
N ARG A 280 23.51 -4.20 21.34
CA ARG A 280 24.79 -3.47 21.41
C ARG A 280 24.73 -2.31 22.39
N ARG A 281 23.61 -1.57 22.44
CA ARG A 281 23.44 -0.43 23.35
C ARG A 281 23.38 -0.83 24.83
N VAL A 282 22.98 -2.07 25.13
CA VAL A 282 22.91 -2.61 26.50
C VAL A 282 24.25 -3.22 26.95
N ARG A 283 25.17 -3.52 26.03
CA ARG A 283 26.52 -4.03 26.36
C ARG A 283 27.57 -2.94 26.57
N GLU A 284 27.26 -1.70 26.18
CA GLU A 284 28.14 -0.53 26.31
C GLU A 284 27.67 0.46 27.40
N SER A 285 26.68 0.05 28.21
CA SER A 285 26.21 0.73 29.43
C SER A 285 26.54 -0.10 30.66
#